data_AF-A0A015JC97-F1
#
_entry.id   AF-A0A015JC97-F1
#
_cell.length_a   1.000
_cell.length_b   1.000
_cell.length_c   1.000
_cell.angle_alpha   90.00
_cell.angle_beta   90.00
_cell.angle_gamma   90.00
#
_symmetry.space_group_name_H-M   'P 1'
#
loop_
_entity.id
_entity.type
_entity.pdbx_description
1 polymer ?
#
loop_
_entity_poly.entity_id
_entity_poly.type
_entity_poly.pdbx_seq_one_letter_code
_entity_poly.pdbx_strand_id
1 'polypeptide(L)'
;MVDESTRGQTKNFVLCYQFWNEKDQSPVAILAQLQHIPKCNADTVSETVIKNIQECGLEFKKCVLWVTDNTAYMSGEKKGAVVLYNKKQA
;
A
#
# COMPACT_ATOMS: atom_id res chain seq x y z
N MET A 1 3.02 -2.02 3.95
CA MET A 1 1.76 -1.87 4.71
C MET A 1 1.09 -0.59 4.28
N VAL A 2 -0.23 -0.62 4.12
CA VAL A 2 -1.01 0.57 3.76
C VAL A 2 -2.23 0.69 4.65
N ASP A 3 -2.58 1.93 4.95
CA ASP A 3 -3.74 2.30 5.74
C ASP A 3 -4.45 3.49 5.10
N GLU A 4 -5.74 3.63 5.38
CA GLU A 4 -6.48 4.85 5.01
C GLU A 4 -7.37 5.34 6.13
N SER A 5 -7.61 6.65 6.11
CA SER A 5 -8.63 7.26 6.95
C SER A 5 -9.33 8.38 6.22
N THR A 6 -10.66 8.37 6.29
CA THR A 6 -11.50 9.46 5.81
C THR A 6 -11.81 10.43 6.97
N ARG A 7 -11.35 11.68 6.85
CA ARG A 7 -11.64 12.77 7.80
C ARG A 7 -12.39 13.91 7.09
N GLY A 8 -13.71 13.90 7.21
CA GLY A 8 -14.58 14.80 6.44
C GLY A 8 -14.53 14.47 4.95
N GLN A 9 -14.15 15.43 4.11
CA GLN A 9 -13.96 15.22 2.66
C GLN A 9 -12.54 14.75 2.30
N THR A 10 -11.62 14.75 3.27
CA THR A 10 -10.21 14.43 3.05
C THR A 10 -9.97 12.94 3.27
N LYS A 11 -9.38 12.29 2.29
CA LYS A 11 -8.99 10.87 2.34
C LYS A 11 -7.49 10.77 2.49
N ASN A 12 -7.04 10.39 3.67
CA ASN A 12 -5.63 10.22 3.98
C ASN A 12 -5.23 8.79 3.67
N PHE A 13 -4.12 8.63 2.94
CA PHE A 13 -3.55 7.35 2.63
C PHE A 13 -2.12 7.31 3.16
N VAL A 14 -1.83 6.25 3.90
CA VAL A 14 -0.54 6.01 4.55
C VAL A 14 0.10 4.80 3.89
N LEU A 15 1.36 4.93 3.49
CA LEU A 15 2.17 3.85 2.96
C LEU A 15 3.44 3.70 3.80
N CYS A 16 3.64 2.50 4.33
CA CYS A 16 4.80 2.15 5.13
C CYS A 16 5.56 0.97 4.50
N TYR A 17 6.88 1.09 4.39
CA TYR A 17 7.74 -0.04 4.08
C TYR A 17 8.14 -0.75 5.35
N GLN A 18 8.14 -2.07 5.31
CA GLN A 18 8.59 -2.93 6.39
C GLN A 18 9.56 -3.93 5.82
N PHE A 19 10.75 -4.01 6.39
CA PHE A 19 11.80 -4.91 5.94
C PHE A 19 12.74 -5.27 7.09
N TRP A 20 13.48 -6.35 6.91
CA TRP A 20 14.56 -6.72 7.81
C TRP A 20 15.82 -5.94 7.45
N ASN A 21 16.39 -5.21 8.39
CA ASN A 21 17.65 -4.51 8.19
C ASN A 21 18.80 -5.43 8.64
N GLU A 22 19.56 -5.93 7.67
CA GLU A 22 20.68 -6.84 7.92
C GLU A 22 21.81 -6.21 8.74
N LYS A 23 21.99 -4.89 8.67
CA LYS A 23 23.06 -4.22 9.41
C LYS A 23 22.76 -4.19 10.91
N ASP A 24 21.54 -3.81 11.24
CA ASP A 24 21.11 -3.62 12.63
C ASP A 24 20.40 -4.87 13.19
N GLN A 25 20.34 -5.95 12.40
CA GLN A 25 19.67 -7.22 12.69
C GLN A 25 18.30 -7.03 13.36
N SER A 26 17.50 -6.13 12.79
CA SER A 26 16.23 -5.70 13.37
C SER A 26 15.18 -5.41 12.31
N PRO A 27 13.89 -5.57 12.65
CA PRO A 27 12.80 -5.16 11.78
C PRO A 27 12.71 -3.63 11.76
N VAL A 28 12.65 -3.05 10.57
CA VAL A 28 12.48 -1.61 10.36
C VAL A 28 11.14 -1.36 9.69
N ALA A 29 10.41 -0.38 10.22
CA ALA A 29 9.21 0.18 9.60
C ALA A 29 9.45 1.66 9.29
N ILE A 30 9.28 2.06 8.03
CA ILE A 30 9.46 3.44 7.59
C ILE A 30 8.15 3.94 7.00
N LEU A 31 7.67 5.08 7.49
CA LEU A 31 6.61 5.83 6.83
C LEU A 31 7.17 6.39 5.52
N ALA A 32 6.77 5.78 4.40
CA ALA A 32 7.25 6.18 3.08
C ALA A 32 6.44 7.35 2.54
N GLN A 33 5.12 7.32 2.73
CA GLN A 33 4.23 8.39 2.29
C GLN A 33 3.01 8.58 3.18
N LEU A 34 2.63 9.85 3.29
CA LEU A 34 1.32 10.31 3.72
C LEU A 34 0.80 11.23 2.62
N GLN A 35 -0.28 10.84 1.95
CA GLN A 35 -0.82 11.61 0.83
C GLN A 35 -2.35 11.58 0.82
N HIS A 36 -2.93 12.52 0.08
CA HIS A 36 -4.35 12.53 -0.21
C HIS A 36 -4.64 11.71 -1.46
N ILE A 37 -5.65 10.83 -1.38
CA ILE A 37 -6.13 10.08 -2.55
C ILE A 37 -7.53 10.53 -2.94
N PRO A 38 -7.85 10.60 -4.25
CA PRO A 38 -9.15 11.10 -4.70
C PRO A 38 -10.30 10.16 -4.31
N LYS A 39 -10.04 8.85 -4.23
CA LYS A 39 -11.03 7.83 -3.89
C LYS A 39 -10.39 6.69 -3.09
N CYS A 40 -11.07 6.26 -2.03
CA CYS A 40 -10.75 5.03 -1.30
C CYS A 40 -11.45 3.86 -2.01
N ASN A 41 -10.82 3.32 -3.06
CA ASN A 41 -11.27 2.13 -3.76
C ASN A 41 -10.06 1.28 -4.17
N ALA A 42 -10.33 0.04 -4.61
CA ALA A 42 -9.31 -0.94 -4.90
C ALA A 42 -8.32 -0.48 -5.99
N ASP A 43 -8.82 0.10 -7.08
CA ASP A 43 -8.01 0.53 -8.22
C ASP A 43 -7.06 1.66 -7.81
N THR A 44 -7.60 2.74 -7.23
CA THR A 44 -6.82 3.91 -6.80
C THR A 44 -5.77 3.53 -5.77
N VAL A 45 -6.11 2.69 -4.78
CA VAL A 45 -5.13 2.21 -3.78
C VAL A 45 -4.04 1.39 -4.46
N SER A 46 -4.39 0.42 -5.31
CA SER A 46 -3.40 -0.44 -5.97
C SER A 46 -2.42 0.36 -6.84
N GLU A 47 -2.92 1.33 -7.61
CA GLU A 47 -2.10 2.18 -8.49
C GLU A 47 -1.20 3.12 -7.70
N THR A 48 -1.75 3.72 -6.63
CA THR A 48 -0.99 4.59 -5.73
C THR A 48 0.18 3.86 -5.09
N VAL A 49 -0.04 2.61 -4.65
CA VAL A 49 1.01 1.74 -4.09
C VAL A 49 2.10 1.45 -5.13
N ILE A 50 1.71 0.98 -6.33
CA ILE A 50 2.67 0.61 -7.37
C ILE A 50 3.51 1.80 -7.78
N LYS A 51 2.87 2.96 -8.00
CA LYS A 51 3.55 4.20 -8.34
C LYS A 51 4.59 4.57 -7.28
N ASN A 52 4.22 4.53 -6.00
CA ASN A 52 5.13 4.86 -4.90
C ASN A 52 6.34 3.91 -4.86
N ILE A 53 6.12 2.60 -5.00
CA ILE A 53 7.20 1.61 -5.03
C ILE A 53 8.17 1.90 -6.18
N GLN A 54 7.63 2.20 -7.37
CA GLN A 54 8.45 2.52 -8.55
C GLN A 54 9.22 3.84 -8.37
N GLU A 55 8.61 4.88 -7.80
CA GLU A 55 9.26 6.16 -7.50
C GLU A 55 10.41 6.01 -6.49
N CYS A 56 10.31 5.05 -5.57
CA CYS A 56 11.40 4.69 -4.66
C CYS A 56 12.49 3.81 -5.30
N GLY A 57 12.39 3.49 -6.60
CA GLY A 57 13.35 2.63 -7.31
C GLY A 57 13.30 1.16 -6.88
N LEU A 58 12.23 0.74 -6.21
CA LEU A 58 12.06 -0.63 -5.75
C LEU A 58 11.38 -1.48 -6.83
N GLU A 59 11.71 -2.77 -6.85
CA GLU A 59 11.07 -3.71 -7.75
C GLU A 59 9.74 -4.18 -7.14
N PHE A 60 8.61 -3.64 -7.62
CA PHE A 60 7.30 -3.94 -7.04
C PHE A 60 6.91 -5.41 -7.07
N LYS A 61 7.46 -6.22 -7.98
CA LYS A 61 7.25 -7.68 -8.01
C LYS A 61 7.87 -8.39 -6.79
N LYS A 62 8.84 -7.77 -6.12
CA LYS A 62 9.47 -8.27 -4.89
C LYS A 62 8.80 -7.75 -3.62
N CYS A 63 7.84 -6.83 -3.74
CA CYS A 63 7.16 -6.24 -2.59
C CYS A 63 5.85 -6.98 -2.29
N VAL A 64 5.63 -7.30 -1.01
CA VAL A 64 4.35 -7.84 -0.52
C VAL A 64 3.49 -6.70 0.02
N LEU A 65 2.24 -6.62 -0.45
CA LEU A 65 1.28 -5.61 0.01
C LEU A 65 0.46 -6.16 1.19
N TRP A 66 0.48 -5.41 2.30
CA TRP A 66 -0.34 -5.65 3.47
C TRP A 66 -1.27 -4.46 3.67
N VAL A 67 -2.55 -4.70 3.93
CA VAL A 67 -3.57 -3.68 4.25
C VAL A 67 -3.92 -3.80 5.74
N THR A 68 -4.08 -2.69 6.44
CA THR A 68 -4.48 -2.67 7.86
C THR A 68 -5.98 -2.55 8.06
N ASP A 69 -6.68 -1.91 7.12
CA ASP A 69 -8.12 -1.85 7.11
C ASP A 69 -8.75 -3.03 6.35
N ASN A 70 -9.81 -3.60 6.91
CA ASN A 70 -10.53 -4.75 6.35
C ASN A 70 -11.75 -4.33 5.53
N THR A 71 -11.77 -3.09 5.03
CA THR A 71 -12.82 -2.65 4.11
C THR A 71 -12.80 -3.49 2.83
N ALA A 72 -13.99 -3.79 2.31
CA ALA A 72 -14.17 -4.73 1.20
C ALA A 72 -13.38 -4.36 -0.08
N TYR A 73 -13.08 -3.08 -0.29
CA TYR A 73 -12.28 -2.63 -1.43
C TYR A 73 -10.77 -2.77 -1.20
N MET A 74 -10.29 -2.97 0.03
CA MET A 74 -8.89 -3.26 0.32
C MET A 74 -8.61 -4.77 0.36
N SER A 75 -9.39 -5.50 1.15
CA SER A 75 -9.17 -6.93 1.46
C SER A 75 -10.07 -7.89 0.68
N GLY A 76 -11.01 -7.39 -0.13
CA GLY A 76 -11.98 -8.23 -0.84
C GLY A 76 -11.35 -9.28 -1.75
N GLU A 77 -11.79 -10.53 -1.61
CA GLU A 77 -11.20 -11.73 -2.23
C GLU A 77 -11.09 -11.70 -3.77
N LYS A 78 -12.00 -10.99 -4.45
CA LYS A 78 -12.06 -10.97 -5.93
C LYS A 78 -11.68 -9.63 -6.56
N LYS A 79 -11.90 -8.52 -5.84
CA LYS A 79 -11.79 -7.15 -6.35
C LYS A 79 -11.15 -6.17 -5.35
N GLY A 80 -10.54 -6.66 -4.28
CA GLY A 80 -9.81 -5.82 -3.32
C GLY A 80 -8.48 -5.31 -3.87
N ALA A 81 -7.95 -4.25 -3.28
CA ALA A 81 -6.69 -3.62 -3.66
C ALA A 81 -5.53 -4.62 -3.68
N VAL A 82 -5.47 -5.53 -2.71
CA VAL A 82 -4.43 -6.59 -2.65
C VAL A 82 -4.52 -7.52 -3.87
N VAL A 83 -5.72 -7.93 -4.26
CA VAL A 83 -5.94 -8.81 -5.41
C VAL A 83 -5.56 -8.11 -6.71
N LEU A 84 -5.95 -6.84 -6.87
CA LEU A 84 -5.59 -6.05 -8.05
C LEU A 84 -4.09 -5.77 -8.12
N TYR A 85 -3.45 -5.52 -6.99
CA TYR A 85 -2.00 -5.39 -6.89
C TYR A 85 -1.30 -6.68 -7.34
N ASN A 86 -1.70 -7.84 -6.80
CA ASN A 86 -1.11 -9.13 -7.16
C ASN A 86 -1.30 -9.49 -8.65
N LYS A 87 -2.47 -9.17 -9.23
CA LYS A 87 -2.71 -9.37 -10.68
C LYS A 87 -1.75 -8.59 -11.55
N LYS A 88 -1.26 -7.43 -11.09
CA LYS A 88 -0.29 -6.59 -11.81
C LYS A 88 1.16 -7.07 -11.62
N GLN A 89 1.40 -7.99 -10.68
CA GLN A 89 2.71 -8.63 -10.48
C GLN A 89 2.93 -9.82 -11.42
N ALA A 90 1.86 -10.57 -11.72
CA ALA A 90 1.84 -11.65 -12.70
C ALA A 90 2.23 -11.12 -14.10
#